data_AF-A0A1Q3KQG5-F1
#
_entry.id   AF-A0A1Q3KQG5-F1
#
_cell.length_a   1.000
_cell.length_b   1.000
_cell.length_c   1.000
_cell.angle_alpha   90.00
_cell.angle_beta   90.00
_cell.angle_gamma   90.00
#
_symmetry.space_group_name_H-M   'P 1'
#
loop_
_entity.id
_entity.type
_entity.pdbx_description
1 polymer ?
#
loop_
_entity_poly.entity_id
_entity_poly.type
_entity_poly.pdbx_seq_one_letter_code
_entity_poly.pdbx_strand_id
1 'polypeptide(L)'
;MPPVRADTEFADMRAAYDALDEETRASIEGLRVFHSIVYSRHVLGFDFNEDEQSKLKGAVHPLVRTIPGSGRRALYLASHAAHVVDWQVPEGRLLLRDLTDHATQSQFVYRHVWQPHDFVIWDNRCTMHRARPFDDKTHRRELRRTTTLDLPLPASA
;
A
#
# COMPACT_ATOMS: atom_id res chain seq x y z
N MET A 1 -0.27 -3.06 -25.23
CA MET A 1 0.86 -2.52 -24.43
C MET A 1 1.59 -1.48 -25.25
N PRO A 2 2.12 -0.40 -24.64
CA PRO A 2 2.90 0.58 -25.37
C PRO A 2 4.26 -0.01 -25.79
N PRO A 3 4.91 0.49 -26.86
CA PRO A 3 6.25 0.06 -27.27
C PRO A 3 7.37 0.61 -26.36
N VAL A 4 7.02 1.19 -25.21
CA VAL A 4 7.91 1.75 -24.20
C VAL A 4 7.69 1.07 -22.85
N ARG A 5 8.67 1.15 -21.94
CA ARG A 5 8.54 0.58 -20.60
C ARG A 5 7.46 1.31 -19.81
N ALA A 6 6.42 0.58 -19.43
CA ALA A 6 5.33 1.05 -18.58
C ALA A 6 5.08 0.01 -17.49
N ASP A 7 6.12 -0.18 -16.69
CA ASP A 7 6.27 -1.29 -15.76
C ASP A 7 5.40 -1.08 -14.50
N THR A 8 5.11 -2.18 -13.81
CA THR A 8 4.51 -2.13 -12.46
C THR A 8 5.53 -2.66 -11.46
N GLU A 9 5.75 -1.93 -10.37
CA GLU A 9 6.59 -2.36 -9.26
C GLU A 9 5.72 -2.85 -8.10
N PHE A 10 6.16 -3.93 -7.46
CA PHE A 10 5.54 -4.55 -6.29
C PHE A 10 6.58 -4.65 -5.18
N ALA A 11 6.29 -4.08 -4.01
CA ALA A 11 7.13 -4.19 -2.84
C ALA A 11 6.58 -5.25 -1.89
N ASP A 12 7.43 -6.21 -1.46
CA ASP A 12 7.06 -7.27 -0.52
C ASP A 12 7.10 -6.75 0.93
N MET A 13 5.92 -6.53 1.50
CA MET A 13 5.79 -6.00 2.86
C MET A 13 6.13 -7.02 3.95
N ARG A 14 6.23 -8.30 3.60
CA ARG A 14 6.69 -9.35 4.52
C ARG A 14 8.21 -9.33 4.63
N ALA A 15 8.88 -9.27 3.47
CA ALA A 15 10.34 -9.16 3.43
C ALA A 15 10.82 -7.87 4.09
N ALA A 16 10.10 -6.75 3.87
CA ALA A 16 10.37 -5.49 4.55
C ALA A 16 10.24 -5.60 6.08
N TYR A 17 9.21 -6.28 6.59
CA TYR A 17 9.03 -6.52 8.02
C TYR A 17 10.13 -7.41 8.61
N ASP A 18 10.46 -8.51 7.94
CA ASP A 18 11.45 -9.48 8.42
C ASP A 18 12.86 -8.84 8.53
N ALA A 19 13.14 -7.85 7.70
CA ALA A 19 14.41 -7.11 7.67
C ALA A 19 14.53 -5.99 8.70
N LEU A 20 13.46 -5.65 9.44
CA LEU A 20 13.54 -4.70 10.54
C LEU A 20 14.36 -5.27 11.70
N ASP A 21 15.09 -4.39 12.40
CA ASP A 21 15.69 -4.76 13.68
C ASP A 21 14.62 -5.00 14.76
N GLU A 22 15.03 -5.65 15.84
CA GLU A 22 14.12 -6.06 16.90
C GLU A 22 13.48 -4.88 17.64
N GLU A 23 14.23 -3.79 17.82
CA GLU A 23 13.73 -2.57 18.48
C GLU A 23 12.61 -1.93 17.66
N THR A 24 12.81 -1.82 16.35
CA THR A 24 11.81 -1.30 15.41
C THR A 24 10.60 -2.23 15.35
N ARG A 25 10.79 -3.56 15.28
CA ARG A 25 9.66 -4.51 15.31
C ARG A 25 8.85 -4.38 16.59
N ALA A 26 9.50 -4.25 17.75
CA ALA A 26 8.83 -4.09 19.02
C ALA A 26 8.08 -2.75 19.13
N SER A 27 8.66 -1.67 18.60
CA SER A 27 8.04 -0.33 18.70
C SER A 27 6.81 -0.16 17.81
N ILE A 28 6.72 -0.89 16.69
CA ILE A 28 5.57 -0.83 15.77
C ILE A 28 4.48 -1.86 16.09
N GLU A 29 4.73 -2.75 17.04
CA GLU A 29 3.79 -3.80 17.42
C GLU A 29 2.53 -3.20 18.05
N GLY A 30 1.36 -3.69 17.63
CA GLY A 30 0.07 -3.19 18.12
C GLY A 30 -0.33 -1.78 17.65
N LEU A 31 0.54 -1.05 16.93
CA LEU A 31 0.19 0.26 16.40
C LEU A 31 -0.95 0.16 15.37
N ARG A 32 -1.80 1.18 15.37
CA ARG A 32 -2.92 1.33 14.45
C ARG A 32 -2.72 2.58 13.60
N VAL A 33 -3.14 2.52 12.35
CA VAL A 33 -2.96 3.59 11.36
C VAL A 33 -4.30 3.94 10.76
N PHE A 34 -4.58 5.23 10.66
CA PHE A 34 -5.75 5.74 9.93
C PHE A 34 -5.41 5.90 8.45
N HIS A 35 -6.16 5.23 7.59
CA HIS A 35 -6.03 5.30 6.14
C HIS A 35 -7.15 6.13 5.53
N SER A 36 -6.81 7.10 4.68
CA SER A 36 -7.78 7.99 4.03
C SER A 36 -7.39 8.28 2.57
N ILE A 37 -8.34 8.03 1.66
CA ILE A 37 -8.21 8.42 0.26
C ILE A 37 -8.19 9.93 0.11
N VAL A 38 -8.98 10.66 0.92
CA VAL A 38 -9.01 12.13 0.95
C VAL A 38 -7.63 12.66 1.27
N TYR A 39 -6.97 12.12 2.29
CA TYR A 39 -5.60 12.49 2.64
C TYR A 39 -4.64 12.30 1.46
N SER A 40 -4.60 11.09 0.89
CA SER A 40 -3.65 10.78 -0.19
C SER A 40 -3.87 11.61 -1.46
N ARG A 41 -5.11 11.98 -1.77
CA ARG A 41 -5.43 12.81 -2.93
C ARG A 41 -5.16 14.29 -2.68
N HIS A 42 -5.40 14.77 -1.46
CA HIS A 42 -5.00 16.12 -1.06
C HIS A 42 -3.49 16.33 -1.15
N VAL A 43 -2.68 15.35 -0.75
CA VAL A 43 -1.21 15.37 -0.93
C VAL A 43 -0.81 15.49 -2.42
N LEU A 44 -1.64 15.01 -3.34
CA LEU A 44 -1.46 15.12 -4.78
C LEU A 44 -2.06 16.41 -5.39
N GLY A 45 -2.58 17.32 -4.56
CA GLY A 45 -3.16 18.60 -4.99
C GLY A 45 -4.63 18.52 -5.42
N PHE A 46 -5.36 17.47 -5.06
CA PHE A 46 -6.80 17.39 -5.26
C PHE A 46 -7.55 17.90 -4.03
N ASP A 47 -8.47 18.84 -4.22
CA ASP A 47 -9.33 19.34 -3.17
C ASP A 47 -10.69 18.65 -3.17
N PHE A 48 -11.25 18.45 -1.97
CA PHE A 48 -12.57 17.87 -1.76
C PHE A 48 -13.37 18.82 -0.88
N ASN A 49 -14.62 19.08 -1.24
CA ASN A 49 -15.53 19.79 -0.35
C ASN A 49 -15.98 18.89 0.82
N GLU A 50 -16.59 19.49 1.86
CA GLU A 50 -16.97 18.76 3.08
C GLU A 50 -17.92 17.59 2.80
N ASP A 51 -18.88 17.76 1.88
CA ASP A 51 -19.84 16.72 1.52
C ASP A 51 -19.16 15.51 0.85
N GLU A 52 -18.16 15.75 -0.01
CA GLU A 52 -17.38 14.69 -0.66
C GLU A 52 -16.50 13.96 0.35
N GLN A 53 -15.88 14.68 1.29
CA GLN A 53 -15.07 14.08 2.35
C GLN A 53 -15.92 13.18 3.25
N SER A 54 -17.14 13.60 3.58
CA SER A 54 -18.05 12.83 4.44
C SER A 54 -18.44 11.46 3.87
N LYS A 55 -18.46 11.34 2.53
CA LYS A 55 -18.76 10.10 1.80
C LYS A 55 -17.55 9.16 1.70
N LEU A 56 -16.34 9.71 1.80
CA LEU A 56 -15.08 8.98 1.68
C LEU A 56 -14.46 8.72 3.07
N LYS A 57 -15.23 8.05 3.92
CA LYS A 57 -14.78 7.71 5.28
C LYS A 57 -13.53 6.85 5.23
N GLY A 58 -12.49 7.29 5.93
CA GLY A 58 -11.28 6.50 6.13
C GLY A 58 -11.53 5.29 7.03
N ALA A 59 -10.49 4.48 7.21
CA ALA A 59 -10.53 3.28 8.03
C ALA A 59 -9.28 3.15 8.90
N VAL A 60 -9.42 2.54 10.07
CA VAL A 60 -8.28 2.22 10.96
C VAL A 60 -7.87 0.78 10.73
N HIS A 61 -6.57 0.55 10.53
CA HIS A 61 -6.00 -0.77 10.34
C HIS A 61 -4.73 -0.95 11.18
N PRO A 62 -4.35 -2.19 11.55
CA PRO A 62 -3.09 -2.43 12.23
C PRO A 62 -1.90 -2.14 11.31
N LEU A 63 -0.85 -1.51 11.83
CA LEU A 63 0.39 -1.25 11.09
C LEU A 63 1.10 -2.56 10.74
N VAL A 64 1.03 -3.56 11.62
CA VAL A 64 1.53 -4.90 11.36
C VAL A 64 0.37 -5.88 11.32
N ARG A 65 0.24 -6.60 10.22
CA ARG A 65 -0.79 -7.63 10.02
C ARG A 65 -0.20 -9.01 9.91
N THR A 66 -0.95 -10.00 10.35
CA THR A 66 -0.65 -11.41 10.12
C THR A 66 -1.45 -11.89 8.91
N ILE A 67 -0.77 -12.43 7.89
CA ILE A 67 -1.39 -12.89 6.65
C ILE A 67 -2.06 -14.25 6.86
N PRO A 68 -3.39 -14.39 6.65
CA PRO A 68 -4.07 -15.67 6.76
C PRO A 68 -3.45 -16.75 5.85
N GLY A 69 -3.43 -17.99 6.32
CA GLY A 69 -2.85 -19.13 5.62
C GLY A 69 -1.34 -19.26 5.81
N SER A 70 -0.56 -18.18 5.60
CA SER A 70 0.90 -18.25 5.76
C SER A 70 1.42 -17.98 7.17
N GLY A 71 0.65 -17.24 7.99
CA GLY A 71 1.10 -16.78 9.31
C GLY A 71 2.20 -15.72 9.29
N ARG A 72 2.69 -15.33 8.10
CA ARG A 72 3.72 -14.29 7.96
C ARG A 72 3.19 -12.93 8.41
N ARG A 73 4.07 -12.15 9.01
CA ARG A 73 3.82 -10.75 9.37
C ARG A 73 4.15 -9.86 8.18
N ALA A 74 3.41 -8.77 8.03
CA ALA A 74 3.63 -7.79 6.96
C ALA A 74 3.30 -6.38 7.45
N LEU A 75 4.05 -5.39 6.96
CA LEU A 75 3.73 -3.98 7.15
C LEU A 75 2.50 -3.61 6.31
N TYR A 76 1.50 -2.96 6.91
CA TYR A 76 0.33 -2.48 6.19
C TYR A 76 0.47 -1.00 5.84
N LEU A 77 1.39 -0.72 4.92
CA LEU A 77 1.68 0.62 4.43
C LEU A 77 0.90 0.92 3.14
N ALA A 78 0.60 2.19 2.92
CA ALA A 78 0.02 2.69 1.68
C ALA A 78 0.18 4.22 1.63
N SER A 79 0.09 4.83 0.44
CA SER A 79 -0.05 6.28 0.31
C SER A 79 -1.28 6.84 1.02
N HIS A 80 -2.25 6.00 1.34
CA HIS A 80 -3.44 6.34 2.12
C HIS A 80 -3.18 6.45 3.63
N ALA A 81 -2.07 5.92 4.15
CA ALA A 81 -1.72 5.98 5.57
C ALA A 81 -1.49 7.44 6.00
N ALA A 82 -2.42 8.01 6.76
CA ALA A 82 -2.44 9.45 7.05
C ALA A 82 -1.72 9.80 8.36
N HIS A 83 -1.90 8.98 9.40
CA HIS A 83 -1.26 9.11 10.71
C HIS A 83 -1.42 7.83 11.54
N VAL A 84 -0.56 7.67 12.55
CA VAL A 84 -0.69 6.65 13.59
C VAL A 84 -1.74 7.12 14.61
N VAL A 85 -2.68 6.24 14.94
CA VAL A 85 -3.76 6.53 15.89
C VAL A 85 -3.16 6.70 17.29
N ASP A 86 -3.71 7.64 18.06
CA ASP A 86 -3.28 7.96 19.44
C ASP A 86 -1.87 8.58 19.55
N TRP A 87 -1.23 8.90 18.43
CA TRP A 87 0.06 9.60 18.38
C TRP A 87 -0.12 11.05 17.91
N GLN A 88 0.86 11.91 18.23
CA GLN A 88 0.95 13.22 17.59
C GLN A 88 1.19 13.04 16.08
N VAL A 89 0.50 13.85 15.26
CA VAL A 89 0.46 13.68 13.81
C VAL A 89 1.85 13.78 13.14
N PRO A 90 2.72 14.75 13.49
CA PRO A 90 4.07 14.81 12.92
C PRO A 90 4.89 13.53 13.15
N GLU A 91 4.86 13.01 14.37
CA GLU A 91 5.62 11.85 14.85
C GLU A 91 5.15 10.59 14.13
N GLY A 92 3.83 10.37 14.07
CA GLY A 92 3.25 9.25 13.33
C GLY A 92 3.57 9.31 11.84
N ARG A 93 3.60 10.50 11.24
CA ARG A 93 3.95 10.65 9.81
C ARG A 93 5.43 10.42 9.54
N LEU A 94 6.32 10.82 10.45
CA LEU A 94 7.75 10.51 10.34
C LEU A 94 7.96 9.00 10.35
N LEU A 95 7.38 8.29 11.32
CA LEU A 95 7.45 6.82 11.38
C LEU A 95 6.93 6.17 10.08
N LEU A 96 5.75 6.57 9.60
CA LEU A 96 5.16 6.02 8.38
C LEU A 96 6.03 6.28 7.15
N ARG A 97 6.68 7.45 7.09
CA ARG A 97 7.62 7.79 6.02
C ARG A 97 8.85 6.89 6.09
N ASP A 98 9.49 6.78 7.26
CA ASP A 98 10.71 5.98 7.43
C ASP A 98 10.45 4.50 7.09
N LEU A 99 9.32 3.95 7.53
CA LEU A 99 8.91 2.59 7.18
C LEU A 99 8.60 2.43 5.69
N THR A 100 8.03 3.45 5.04
CA THR A 100 7.77 3.43 3.59
C THR A 100 9.07 3.49 2.80
N ASP A 101 10.01 4.34 3.20
CA ASP A 101 11.32 4.48 2.59
C ASP A 101 12.11 3.17 2.74
N HIS A 102 12.08 2.52 3.90
CA HIS A 102 12.62 1.17 4.12
C HIS A 102 11.96 0.12 3.24
N ALA A 103 10.62 0.02 3.30
CA ALA A 103 9.88 -1.05 2.64
C ALA A 103 9.89 -0.96 1.11
N THR A 104 10.34 0.16 0.54
CA THR A 104 10.45 0.38 -0.91
C THR A 104 11.90 0.38 -1.42
N GLN A 105 12.87 0.01 -0.58
CA GLN A 105 14.24 -0.27 -1.02
C GLN A 105 14.28 -1.38 -2.07
N SER A 106 15.27 -1.33 -2.96
CA SER A 106 15.33 -2.20 -4.16
C SER A 106 15.33 -3.69 -3.84
N GLN A 107 15.88 -4.12 -2.69
CA GLN A 107 15.87 -5.54 -2.31
C GLN A 107 14.47 -6.10 -1.99
N PHE A 108 13.47 -5.24 -1.74
CA PHE A 108 12.09 -5.64 -1.48
C PHE A 108 11.19 -5.48 -2.71
N VAL A 109 11.70 -4.92 -3.81
CA VAL A 109 10.88 -4.52 -4.97
C VAL A 109 11.11 -5.45 -6.14
N TYR A 110 10.04 -6.12 -6.55
CA TYR A 110 9.94 -6.78 -7.85
C TYR A 110 9.41 -5.79 -8.90
N ARG A 111 10.09 -5.71 -10.05
CA ARG A 111 9.67 -4.91 -11.20
C ARG A 111 9.16 -5.80 -12.31
N HIS A 112 7.87 -5.74 -12.58
CA HIS A 112 7.23 -6.47 -13.67
C HIS A 112 7.31 -5.65 -14.97
N VAL A 113 8.06 -6.19 -15.94
CA VAL A 113 8.12 -5.66 -17.30
C VAL A 113 7.05 -6.35 -18.11
N TRP A 114 5.97 -5.63 -18.39
CA TRP A 114 4.78 -6.18 -19.04
C TRP A 114 5.05 -6.62 -20.47
N GLN A 115 4.54 -7.80 -20.81
CA GLN A 115 4.34 -8.28 -22.16
C GLN A 115 2.85 -8.37 -22.49
N PRO A 116 2.46 -8.28 -23.78
CA PRO A 116 1.09 -8.54 -24.18
C PRO A 116 0.60 -9.90 -23.64
N HIS A 117 -0.60 -9.91 -23.08
CA HIS A 117 -1.26 -11.08 -22.48
C HIS A 117 -0.70 -11.57 -21.14
N ASP A 118 0.24 -10.86 -20.52
CA ASP A 118 0.60 -11.13 -19.13
C ASP A 118 -0.63 -11.00 -18.22
N PHE A 119 -0.82 -12.03 -17.39
CA PHE A 119 -1.85 -12.06 -16.37
C PHE A 119 -1.17 -12.10 -14.99
N VAL A 120 -1.12 -10.93 -14.36
CA VAL A 120 -0.46 -10.76 -13.06
C VAL A 120 -1.51 -10.76 -11.95
N ILE A 121 -1.34 -11.69 -11.00
CA ILE A 121 -2.08 -11.72 -9.74
C ILE A 121 -1.13 -11.28 -8.63
N TRP A 122 -1.60 -10.39 -7.76
CA TRP A 122 -0.87 -10.01 -6.55
C TRP A 122 -1.82 -9.93 -5.35
N ASP A 123 -1.27 -10.17 -4.16
CA ASP A 123 -2.02 -10.12 -2.90
C ASP A 123 -1.81 -8.77 -2.21
N ASN A 124 -2.82 -7.90 -2.29
CA ASN A 124 -2.78 -6.58 -1.63
C ASN A 124 -2.62 -6.67 -0.11
N ARG A 125 -2.81 -7.83 0.52
CA ARG A 125 -2.59 -7.99 1.96
C ARG A 125 -1.12 -7.89 2.34
N CYS A 126 -0.20 -8.23 1.43
CA CYS A 126 1.24 -8.27 1.69
C CYS A 126 2.10 -7.48 0.69
N THR A 127 1.50 -6.70 -0.21
CA THR A 127 2.24 -5.91 -1.20
C THR A 127 1.77 -4.47 -1.26
N MET A 128 2.73 -3.53 -1.35
CA MET A 128 2.47 -2.24 -2.00
C MET A 128 2.79 -2.35 -3.49
N HIS A 129 2.16 -1.53 -4.32
CA HIS A 129 2.48 -1.50 -5.75
C HIS A 129 2.35 -0.09 -6.33
N ARG A 130 3.10 0.18 -7.40
CA ARG A 130 3.01 1.43 -8.16
C ARG A 130 3.25 1.23 -9.65
N ALA A 131 2.65 2.09 -10.46
CA ALA A 131 3.03 2.21 -11.87
C ALA A 131 4.31 3.05 -11.99
N ARG A 132 5.18 2.68 -12.93
CA ARG A 132 6.29 3.54 -13.35
C ARG A 132 5.81 4.56 -14.38
N PRO A 133 6.35 5.80 -14.36
CA PRO A 133 6.06 6.77 -15.40
C PRO A 133 6.46 6.25 -16.78
N PHE A 134 5.64 6.60 -17.77
CA PHE A 134 5.93 6.44 -19.20
C PHE A 134 5.29 7.64 -19.91
N ASP A 135 5.65 7.89 -21.18
CA ASP A 135 5.00 8.96 -21.95
C ASP A 135 3.59 8.54 -22.36
N ASP A 136 2.63 8.90 -21.51
CA ASP A 136 1.21 8.58 -21.65
C ASP A 136 0.47 9.54 -22.60
N LYS A 137 1.13 10.61 -23.07
CA LYS A 137 0.60 11.51 -24.10
C LYS A 137 0.77 10.94 -25.49
N THR A 138 1.86 10.21 -25.73
CA THR A 138 2.18 9.64 -27.04
C THR A 138 1.83 8.15 -27.14
N HIS A 139 1.84 7.43 -26.02
CA HIS A 139 1.62 5.99 -26.01
C HIS A 139 0.40 5.59 -25.18
N ARG A 140 -0.44 4.72 -25.74
CA ARG A 140 -1.59 4.15 -25.02
C ARG A 140 -1.18 2.89 -24.26
N ARG A 141 -1.55 2.82 -22.98
CA ARG A 141 -1.48 1.62 -22.14
C ARG A 141 -2.88 1.25 -21.66
N GLU A 142 -3.30 0.01 -21.90
CA GLU A 142 -4.56 -0.53 -21.42
C GLU A 142 -4.28 -1.79 -20.60
N LEU A 143 -4.81 -1.81 -19.37
CA LEU A 143 -4.84 -2.96 -18.49
C LEU A 143 -6.27 -3.15 -18.01
N ARG A 144 -6.70 -4.41 -17.88
CA ARG A 144 -8.00 -4.74 -17.28
C ARG A 144 -7.75 -5.30 -15.90
N ARG A 145 -8.44 -4.75 -14.89
CA ARG A 145 -8.28 -5.14 -13.48
C ARG A 145 -9.58 -5.66 -12.92
N THR A 146 -9.49 -6.76 -12.18
CA THR A 146 -10.52 -7.19 -11.23
C THR A 146 -9.93 -7.18 -9.83
N THR A 147 -10.74 -6.94 -8.81
CA THR A 147 -10.30 -6.90 -7.41
C THR A 147 -11.30 -7.64 -6.55
N THR A 148 -10.80 -8.58 -5.75
CA THR A 148 -11.58 -9.28 -4.72
C THR A 148 -11.47 -8.55 -3.40
N LEU A 149 -12.53 -8.61 -2.58
CA LEU A 149 -12.52 -8.04 -1.24
C LEU A 149 -12.02 -9.06 -0.22
N ASP A 150 -11.21 -8.59 0.73
CA ASP A 150 -10.79 -9.36 1.91
C ASP A 150 -11.85 -9.21 3.00
N LEU A 151 -12.93 -9.99 2.86
CA LEU A 151 -14.04 -10.00 3.80
C LEU A 151 -13.82 -11.10 4.85
N PRO A 152 -14.17 -10.86 6.13
CA PRO A 152 -14.25 -11.94 7.10
C PRO A 152 -15.12 -13.05 6.54
N LEU A 153 -14.69 -14.31 6.71
CA LEU A 153 -15.60 -15.42 6.45
C LEU A 153 -16.82 -15.24 7.35
N PRO A 154 -18.05 -15.44 6.83
CA PRO A 154 -19.22 -15.45 7.68
C PRO A 154 -18.97 -16.45 8.81
N ALA A 155 -19.28 -16.07 10.05
CA ALA A 155 -19.24 -17.00 11.16
C ALA A 155 -20.04 -18.23 10.75
N SER A 156 -19.40 -19.39 10.73
CA SER A 156 -20.06 -20.66 10.43
C SER A 156 -21.29 -20.78 11.34
N ALA A 157 -22.46 -20.88 10.72
CA ALA A 157 -23.74 -21.10 11.39
C ALA A 157 -23.80 -22.46 12.08
#